data_AF-A0A7V1LGT9-F1
#
_entry.id   AF-A0A7V1LGT9-F1
#
_cell.length_a   1.000
_cell.length_b   1.000
_cell.length_c   1.000
_cell.angle_alpha   90.00
_cell.angle_beta   90.00
_cell.angle_gamma   90.00
#
_symmetry.space_group_name_H-M   'P 1'
#
loop_
_entity.id
_entity.type
_entity.pdbx_description
1 polymer ?
#
loop_
_entity_poly.entity_id
_entity_poly.type
_entity_poly.pdbx_seq_one_letter_code
_entity_poly.pdbx_strand_id
1 'polypeptide(L)' 'MWFVYIIKSTSKKFTYIGSTNNIERRLSEHNQGLVKSTKP' A
#
# COMPACT_ATOMS: atom_id res chain seq x y z
N MET A 1 1.47 -9.15 -15.54
CA MET A 1 1.67 -7.69 -15.67
C MET A 1 2.13 -7.14 -14.33
N TRP A 2 3.09 -6.24 -14.29
CA TRP A 2 3.53 -5.57 -13.06
C TRP A 2 3.08 -4.11 -13.10
N PHE A 3 2.56 -3.60 -11.99
CA PHE A 3 2.06 -2.25 -11.86
C PHE A 3 2.87 -1.50 -10.81
N VAL A 4 3.12 -0.22 -11.06
CA VAL A 4 3.60 0.73 -10.06
C VAL A 4 2.40 1.55 -9.60
N TYR A 5 2.22 1.67 -8.28
CA TYR A 5 1.05 2.32 -7.69
C TYR A 5 1.46 3.24 -6.53
N ILE A 6 0.55 4.16 -6.20
CA ILE A 6 0.69 5.11 -5.11
C ILE A 6 -0.56 5.03 -4.23
N ILE A 7 -0.38 4.79 -2.93
CA ILE A 7 -1.42 4.82 -1.91
C ILE A 7 -1.20 6.06 -1.05
N LYS A 8 -2.19 6.95 -0.99
CA LYS A 8 -2.17 8.13 -0.13
C LYS A 8 -2.97 7.83 1.13
N SER A 9 -2.35 8.03 2.30
CA SER A 9 -3.08 7.93 3.56
C SER A 9 -4.09 9.08 3.66
N THR A 10 -5.31 8.76 4.07
CA THR A 10 -6.36 9.75 4.33
C THR A 10 -6.18 10.41 5.70
N SER A 11 -5.62 9.67 6.67
CA SER A 11 -5.45 10.13 8.05
C SER A 11 -4.10 10.77 8.33
N LYS A 12 -3.05 10.42 7.57
CA LYS A 12 -1.69 10.94 7.75
C LYS A 12 -1.20 11.61 6.46
N LYS A 13 -0.31 12.60 6.57
CA LYS A 13 0.44 13.14 5.41
C LYS A 13 1.53 12.16 4.97
N PHE A 14 1.13 10.94 4.61
CA PHE A 14 2.02 9.88 4.18
C PHE A 14 1.56 9.30 2.85
N THR A 15 2.52 9.08 1.96
CA THR A 15 2.30 8.49 0.66
C THR A 15 3.18 7.25 0.55
N TYR A 16 2.56 6.13 0.22
CA TYR A 16 3.24 4.87 0.01
C TYR A 16 3.34 4.59 -1.48
N ILE A 17 4.55 4.32 -1.96
CA ILE A 17 4.83 4.00 -3.36
C ILE A 17 5.35 2.57 -3.41
N GLY A 18 4.81 1.77 -4.33
CA GLY A 18 5.25 0.38 -4.48
C GLY A 18 4.94 -0.18 -5.86
N SER A 19 5.40 -1.40 -6.09
CA SER A 19 5.07 -2.18 -7.26
C SER A 19 4.44 -3.52 -6.86
N THR A 20 3.50 -4.02 -7.66
CA THR A 20 2.83 -5.32 -7.43
C THR A 20 2.32 -5.87 -8.74
N ASN A 21 2.18 -7.18 -8.81
CA ASN A 21 1.46 -7.86 -9.89
C ASN A 21 -0.05 -7.98 -9.61
N ASN A 22 -0.49 -7.68 -8.38
CA ASN A 22 -1.89 -7.73 -7.96
C ASN A 22 -2.19 -6.58 -6.97
N ILE A 23 -2.98 -5.60 -7.43
CA ILE A 23 -3.30 -4.37 -6.68
C ILE A 23 -4.29 -4.64 -5.55
N GLU A 24 -5.32 -5.46 -5.78
CA GLU A 24 -6.36 -5.76 -4.79
C GLU A 24 -5.79 -6.43 -3.54
N ARG A 25 -4.99 -7.49 -3.73
CA ARG A 25 -4.29 -8.18 -2.64
C ARG A 25 -3.43 -7.19 -1.86
N ARG A 26 -2.67 -6.36 -2.56
CA ARG A 26 -1.73 -5.42 -1.95
C ARG A 26 -2.42 -4.34 -1.14
N LEU A 27 -3.56 -3.84 -1.60
CA LEU A 27 -4.37 -2.86 -0.87
C LEU A 27 -4.93 -3.47 0.42
N SER A 28 -5.43 -4.71 0.37
CA SER A 28 -5.88 -5.44 1.56
C SER A 28 -4.75 -5.62 2.59
N GLU A 29 -3.58 -6.09 2.16
CA GLU A 29 -2.40 -6.27 3.02
C GLU A 29 -1.92 -4.94 3.63
N HIS A 30 -1.99 -3.84 2.86
CA HIS A 30 -1.61 -2.50 3.30
C HIS A 30 -2.55 -2.01 4.41
N ASN A 31 -3.86 -2.18 4.25
CA ASN A 31 -4.85 -1.80 5.25
C ASN A 31 -4.80 -2.68 6.51
N GLN A 32 -4.34 -3.92 6.40
CA GLN A 32 -4.11 -4.83 7.52
C GLN A 32 -2.80 -4.55 8.28
N GLY A 33 -1.93 -3.68 7.77
CA GLY A 33 -0.68 -3.30 8.44
C GLY A 33 0.36 -4.43 8.52
N LEU A 34 0.33 -5.39 7.58
CA LEU A 34 1.16 -6.60 7.64
C LEU A 34 2.66 -6.35 7.46
N VAL A 35 3.08 -5.18 6.99
CA VAL A 35 4.49 -4.80 6.87
C VAL A 35 4.83 -3.55 7.70
N LYS A 36 6.10 -3.42 8.10
CA LYS A 36 6.58 -2.32 8.98
C LYS A 36 6.19 -0.93 8.48
N SER A 37 6.21 -0.71 7.16
CA SER A 37 5.85 0.56 6.52
C SER A 37 4.34 0.81 6.39
N THR A 38 3.51 -0.16 6.81
CA THR A 38 2.04 -0.10 6.80
C THR A 38 1.43 -0.24 8.19
N LYS A 39 2.26 -0.42 9.23
CA LYS A 39 1.79 -0.44 10.62
C LYS A 39 1.35 0.98 11.04
N PRO A 40 0.25 1.11 11.82
CA PRO A 40 -0.26 2.39 12.32
C PRO A 40 0.74 3.11 13.23
#